data_AF-A0AAP0G9N0-F1
#
_entry.id   AF-A0AAP0G9N0-F1
#
_cell.length_a   1.000
_cell.length_b   1.000
_cell.length_c   1.000
_cell.angle_alpha   90.00
_cell.angle_beta   90.00
_cell.angle_gamma   90.00
#
_symmetry.space_group_name_H-M   'P 1'
#
loop_
_entity.id
_entity.type
_entity.pdbx_description
1 polymer ?
#
loop_
_entity_poly.entity_id
_entity_poly.type
_entity_poly.pdbx_seq_one_letter_code
_entity_poly.pdbx_strand_id
1 'polypeptide(L)'
;MAFIDKISNLGNNHALLIQDNGGGMDPESIRHCMSFGFSDKQSNTAIGHYGNGFKSSSMRLGADVIVFSRCLKERNLTQSVGLLSYTFLRQAGCNDIIVPMVDYNFELLTGGLTRLVRRSEKHFCENLSIILRWSPYANEEELLNQFNYIGDSGTRIIVYNLWQNDNGYPELDFDTNEKDILVSGALNEMDNSRFSKDLNEKHIGNCFRYSLRAYSSILYLRLPENFRIFLRENLVVPHYVAEDLIYTQVINYKPQIARAIEVHY
;
A
#
# COMPACT_ATOMS: atom_id res chain seq x y z
N MET A 1 -7.71 -8.59 5.35
CA MET A 1 -8.01 -8.39 3.92
C MET A 1 -7.25 -7.18 3.43
N ALA A 2 -6.75 -7.23 2.20
CA ALA A 2 -6.13 -6.12 1.50
C ALA A 2 -6.91 -5.85 0.20
N PHE A 3 -7.13 -4.58 -0.11
CA PHE A 3 -7.88 -4.10 -1.26
C PHE A 3 -6.96 -3.17 -2.05
N ILE A 4 -6.82 -3.42 -3.34
CA ILE A 4 -6.01 -2.62 -4.26
C ILE A 4 -6.92 -2.17 -5.40
N ASP A 5 -7.02 -0.86 -5.62
CA ASP A 5 -7.91 -0.32 -6.64
C ASP A 5 -7.42 0.99 -7.26
N LYS A 6 -8.10 1.42 -8.32
CA LYS A 6 -7.98 2.72 -8.96
C LYS A 6 -8.93 3.71 -8.29
N ILE A 7 -8.50 4.95 -8.07
CA ILE A 7 -9.39 6.06 -7.76
C ILE A 7 -9.35 7.06 -8.92
N SER A 8 -10.54 7.37 -9.46
CA SER A 8 -10.70 8.22 -10.66
C SER A 8 -11.04 9.69 -10.36
N ASN A 9 -11.25 10.06 -9.09
CA ASN A 9 -11.84 11.35 -8.71
C ASN A 9 -10.86 12.36 -8.07
N LEU A 10 -9.55 12.20 -8.28
CA LEU A 10 -8.52 13.04 -7.64
C LEU A 10 -7.81 13.95 -8.66
N GLY A 11 -8.61 14.70 -9.44
CA GLY A 11 -8.14 15.70 -10.41
C GLY A 11 -7.46 15.10 -11.64
N ASN A 12 -8.24 14.76 -12.69
CA ASN A 12 -7.84 14.28 -14.02
C ASN A 12 -6.81 13.14 -14.15
N ASN A 13 -6.16 12.70 -13.06
CA ASN A 13 -5.14 11.66 -13.04
C ASN A 13 -5.59 10.51 -12.15
N HIS A 14 -5.20 9.30 -12.54
CA HIS A 14 -5.45 8.09 -11.77
C HIS A 14 -4.60 8.07 -10.50
N ALA A 15 -5.20 7.61 -9.41
CA ALA A 15 -4.52 7.34 -8.17
C ALA A 15 -4.65 5.85 -7.82
N LEU A 16 -3.65 5.32 -7.12
CA LEU A 16 -3.63 3.96 -6.62
C LEU A 16 -4.10 3.95 -5.16
N LEU A 17 -5.15 3.18 -4.90
CA LEU A 17 -5.67 2.89 -3.56
C LEU A 17 -5.12 1.57 -3.07
N ILE A 18 -4.59 1.56 -1.85
CA ILE A 18 -4.25 0.36 -1.09
C ILE A 18 -4.92 0.48 0.27
N GLN A 19 -5.80 -0.45 0.62
CA GLN A 19 -6.52 -0.44 1.87
C GLN A 19 -6.48 -1.80 2.55
N ASP A 20 -6.37 -1.83 3.87
CA ASP A 20 -6.51 -3.02 4.68
C ASP A 20 -7.44 -2.80 5.87
N ASN A 21 -7.97 -3.89 6.40
CA ASN A 21 -8.76 -3.94 7.63
C ASN A 21 -7.97 -4.57 8.80
N GLY A 22 -6.66 -4.35 8.84
CA GLY A 22 -5.79 -4.76 9.94
C GLY A 22 -5.99 -3.90 11.19
N GLY A 23 -5.04 -3.96 12.12
CA GLY A 23 -5.12 -3.24 13.40
C GLY A 23 -4.98 -1.71 13.31
N GLY A 24 -4.63 -1.17 12.14
CA GLY A 24 -4.30 0.23 11.96
C GLY A 24 -3.08 0.68 12.77
N MET A 25 -2.92 1.98 12.89
CA MET A 25 -1.81 2.63 13.59
C MET A 25 -2.35 3.70 14.53
N ASP A 26 -1.90 3.69 15.78
CA ASP A 26 -2.09 4.82 16.69
C ASP A 26 -1.23 6.02 16.24
N PRO A 27 -1.42 7.22 16.85
CA PRO A 27 -0.69 8.42 16.47
C PRO A 27 0.84 8.29 16.50
N GLU A 28 1.42 7.47 17.38
CA GLU A 28 2.89 7.26 17.38
C GLU A 28 3.32 6.28 16.31
N SER A 29 2.56 5.20 16.15
CA SER A 29 2.83 4.16 15.18
C SER A 29 2.85 4.71 13.75
N ILE A 30 1.94 5.62 13.39
CA ILE A 30 1.95 6.25 12.06
C ILE A 30 3.16 7.17 11.87
N ARG A 31 3.63 7.84 12.94
CA ARG A 31 4.84 8.68 12.89
C ARG A 31 6.07 7.83 12.64
N HIS A 32 6.24 6.74 13.38
CA HIS A 32 7.29 5.75 13.13
C HIS A 32 7.20 5.17 11.70
N CYS A 33 5.98 4.88 11.24
CA CYS A 33 5.74 4.40 9.88
C CYS A 33 6.17 5.41 8.80
N MET A 34 6.17 6.70 9.11
CA MET A 34 6.57 7.78 8.21
C MET A 34 8.05 8.20 8.37
N SER A 35 8.67 7.90 9.51
CA SER A 35 10.10 8.16 9.78
C SER A 35 11.02 7.01 9.31
N PHE A 36 12.19 7.31 8.75
CA PHE A 36 13.12 6.29 8.26
C PHE A 36 13.72 5.43 9.37
N GLY A 37 13.91 4.13 9.10
CA GLY A 37 14.66 3.22 9.96
C GLY A 37 13.92 2.66 11.19
N PHE A 38 12.65 3.00 11.41
CA PHE A 38 11.86 2.48 12.53
C PHE A 38 11.12 1.19 12.18
N SER A 39 11.34 0.14 12.97
CA SER A 39 10.54 -1.07 12.93
C SER A 39 10.49 -1.74 14.30
N ASP A 40 9.30 -1.79 14.90
CA ASP A 40 9.07 -2.48 16.18
C ASP A 40 8.69 -3.96 15.99
N LYS A 41 8.89 -4.51 14.78
CA LYS A 41 8.52 -5.88 14.43
C LYS A 41 9.56 -6.85 14.98
N GLN A 42 9.27 -7.41 16.15
CA GLN A 42 10.13 -8.35 16.86
C GLN A 42 9.93 -9.82 16.45
N SER A 43 8.88 -10.14 15.69
CA SER A 43 8.63 -11.52 15.26
C SER A 43 9.53 -11.91 14.09
N ASN A 44 10.20 -13.06 14.21
CA ASN A 44 10.95 -13.69 13.11
C ASN A 44 10.06 -14.08 11.91
N THR A 45 8.74 -14.06 12.07
CA THR A 45 7.78 -14.35 11.00
C THR A 45 7.23 -13.10 10.30
N ALA A 46 7.57 -11.90 10.78
CA ALA A 46 7.13 -10.66 10.17
C ALA A 46 7.97 -10.34 8.93
N ILE A 47 7.35 -10.04 7.79
CA ILE A 47 8.09 -9.79 6.53
C ILE A 47 8.91 -8.49 6.59
N GLY A 48 8.39 -7.45 7.24
CA GLY A 48 9.03 -6.13 7.27
C GLY A 48 9.98 -6.00 8.46
N HIS A 49 11.27 -5.84 8.22
CA HIS A 49 12.27 -5.62 9.27
C HIS A 49 12.98 -4.26 9.19
N TYR A 50 13.08 -3.68 7.99
CA TYR A 50 13.95 -2.52 7.76
C TYR A 50 13.32 -1.15 8.05
N GLY A 51 12.00 -1.09 8.26
CA GLY A 51 11.31 0.19 8.47
C GLY A 51 11.25 1.11 7.25
N ASN A 52 11.66 0.65 6.06
CA ASN A 52 11.78 1.48 4.86
C ASN A 52 10.75 1.17 3.75
N GLY A 53 10.15 -0.03 3.78
CA GLY A 53 9.35 -0.55 2.66
C GLY A 53 8.20 0.35 2.23
N PHE A 54 7.50 0.98 3.18
CA PHE A 54 6.44 1.94 2.86
C PHE A 54 6.99 3.14 2.06
N LYS A 55 7.99 3.85 2.59
CA LYS A 55 8.51 5.09 2.00
C LYS A 55 9.11 4.84 0.61
N SER A 56 9.94 3.81 0.48
CA SER A 56 10.59 3.49 -0.79
C SER A 56 9.58 3.10 -1.87
N SER A 57 8.59 2.30 -1.51
CA SER A 57 7.59 1.79 -2.47
C SER A 57 6.60 2.88 -2.86
N SER A 58 6.10 3.68 -1.90
CA SER A 58 5.17 4.76 -2.20
C SER A 58 5.81 5.80 -3.12
N MET A 59 7.06 6.18 -2.84
CA MET A 59 7.81 7.14 -3.68
C MET A 59 8.23 6.54 -5.04
N ARG A 60 8.33 5.21 -5.17
CA ARG A 60 8.51 4.55 -6.46
C ARG A 60 7.22 4.53 -7.29
N LEU A 61 6.05 4.56 -6.67
CA LEU A 61 4.76 4.49 -7.38
C LEU A 61 4.25 5.86 -7.83
N GLY A 62 4.42 6.89 -7.01
CA GLY A 62 4.05 8.26 -7.35
C GLY A 62 4.80 9.29 -6.52
N ALA A 63 4.64 10.54 -6.90
CA ALA A 63 5.28 11.66 -6.21
C ALA A 63 4.69 11.88 -4.81
N ASP A 64 3.42 11.58 -4.61
CA ASP A 64 2.70 11.96 -3.40
C ASP A 64 1.84 10.81 -2.85
N VAL A 65 1.86 10.64 -1.53
CA VAL A 65 1.06 9.63 -0.84
C VAL A 65 0.43 10.21 0.41
N ILE A 66 -0.87 9.95 0.58
CA ILE A 66 -1.60 10.25 1.80
C ILE A 66 -2.06 8.95 2.47
N VAL A 67 -1.87 8.87 3.78
CA VAL A 67 -2.19 7.71 4.60
C VAL A 67 -3.20 8.11 5.64
N PHE A 68 -4.30 7.36 5.67
CA PHE A 68 -5.31 7.38 6.71
C PHE A 68 -5.16 6.10 7.50
N SER A 69 -5.09 6.20 8.83
CA SER A 69 -5.09 5.02 9.68
C SER A 69 -6.02 5.21 10.84
N ARG A 70 -6.80 4.16 11.13
CA ARG A 70 -7.72 4.12 12.25
C ARG A 70 -7.33 2.95 13.15
N CYS A 71 -7.15 3.23 14.43
CA CYS A 71 -6.80 2.23 15.43
C CYS A 71 -7.78 2.30 16.58
N LEU A 72 -8.31 1.13 16.98
CA LEU A 72 -9.14 0.99 18.16
C LEU A 72 -8.30 0.35 19.27
N LYS A 73 -8.01 1.11 20.33
CA LYS A 73 -7.27 0.63 21.49
C LYS A 73 -8.01 0.99 22.77
N GLU A 74 -8.32 0.00 23.60
CA GLU A 74 -8.94 0.21 24.92
C GLU A 74 -10.20 1.10 24.89
N ARG A 75 -11.00 0.99 23.80
CA ARG A 75 -12.22 1.78 23.50
C ARG A 75 -12.01 3.22 23.03
N ASN A 76 -10.77 3.66 22.84
CA ASN A 76 -10.46 4.91 22.16
C ASN A 76 -10.17 4.64 20.68
N LEU A 77 -10.89 5.32 19.81
CA LEU A 77 -10.71 5.23 18.38
C LEU A 77 -9.86 6.42 17.91
N THR A 78 -8.60 6.17 17.59
CA THR A 78 -7.72 7.20 17.03
C THR A 78 -7.75 7.16 15.52
N GLN A 79 -7.81 8.33 14.90
CA GLN A 79 -7.79 8.52 13.46
C GLN A 79 -6.64 9.45 13.12
N SER A 80 -5.67 8.97 12.34
CA SER A 80 -4.49 9.74 11.97
C SER A 80 -4.39 9.88 10.46
N VAL A 81 -4.01 11.07 10.02
CA VAL A 81 -3.69 11.36 8.62
C VAL A 81 -2.25 11.81 8.55
N GLY A 82 -1.48 11.21 7.63
CA GLY A 82 -0.14 11.66 7.31
C GLY A 82 0.07 11.78 5.82
N LEU A 83 0.77 12.82 5.41
CA LEU A 83 1.05 13.12 4.00
C LEU A 83 2.56 13.13 3.77
N LEU A 84 3.03 12.25 2.89
CA LEU A 84 4.40 12.25 2.37
C LEU A 84 4.34 12.68 0.91
N SER A 85 4.72 13.94 0.65
CA SER A 85 4.54 14.58 -0.66
C SER A 85 5.86 15.15 -1.18
N TYR A 86 6.38 14.55 -2.25
CA TYR A 86 7.53 15.10 -2.98
C TYR A 86 7.18 16.46 -3.58
N THR A 87 5.97 16.62 -4.11
CA THR A 87 5.51 17.86 -4.74
C THR A 87 5.52 19.02 -3.75
N PHE A 88 4.99 18.82 -2.54
CA PHE A 88 5.04 19.78 -1.45
C PHE A 88 6.48 20.17 -1.12
N LEU A 89 7.35 19.19 -0.84
CA LEU A 89 8.73 19.46 -0.41
C LEU A 89 9.50 20.24 -1.47
N ARG A 90 9.32 19.92 -2.75
CA ARG A 90 9.99 20.60 -3.86
C ARG A 90 9.46 22.01 -4.09
N GLN A 91 8.13 22.20 -4.11
CA GLN A 91 7.54 23.51 -4.40
C GLN A 91 7.65 24.48 -3.22
N ALA A 92 7.64 23.98 -1.98
CA ALA A 92 7.89 24.79 -0.78
C ALA A 92 9.38 25.06 -0.54
N GLY A 93 10.28 24.47 -1.32
CA GLY A 93 11.73 24.65 -1.18
C GLY A 93 12.28 24.11 0.14
N CYS A 94 11.71 23.02 0.65
CA CYS A 94 12.13 22.42 1.91
C CYS A 94 13.47 21.69 1.71
N ASN A 95 14.46 22.03 2.54
CA ASN A 95 15.75 21.33 2.59
C ASN A 95 15.68 20.04 3.41
N ASP A 96 14.75 19.99 4.38
CA ASP A 96 14.50 18.85 5.25
C ASP A 96 13.20 18.15 4.87
N ILE A 97 13.10 16.86 5.20
CA ILE A 97 11.88 16.07 4.99
C ILE A 97 10.86 16.43 6.08
N ILE A 98 9.84 17.18 5.68
CA ILE A 98 8.70 17.56 6.52
C ILE A 98 7.51 16.67 6.16
N VAL A 99 6.97 15.96 7.15
CA VAL A 99 5.79 15.09 6.99
C VAL A 99 4.64 15.66 7.82
N PRO A 100 3.73 16.46 7.24
CA PRO A 100 2.58 16.98 7.97
C PRO A 100 1.64 15.84 8.39
N MET A 101 1.20 15.88 9.64
CA MET A 101 0.30 14.90 10.22
C MET A 101 -0.71 15.56 11.15
N VAL A 102 -1.92 15.01 11.16
CA VAL A 102 -3.01 15.40 12.05
C VAL A 102 -3.63 14.15 12.67
N ASP A 103 -4.03 14.26 13.93
CA ASP A 103 -4.62 13.17 14.70
C ASP A 103 -5.96 13.62 15.27
N TYR A 104 -6.90 12.70 15.32
CA TYR A 104 -8.22 12.89 15.90
C TYR A 104 -8.51 11.73 16.86
N ASN A 105 -9.23 12.04 17.94
CA ASN A 105 -9.83 11.06 18.81
C ASN A 105 -11.34 11.06 18.58
N PHE A 106 -11.87 9.88 18.26
CA PHE A 106 -13.29 9.66 18.10
C PHE A 106 -13.80 8.87 19.30
N GLU A 107 -14.67 9.49 20.08
CA GLU A 107 -15.28 8.88 21.25
C GLU A 107 -16.56 8.16 20.84
N LEU A 108 -16.53 6.83 20.87
CA LEU A 108 -17.64 5.97 20.40
C LEU A 108 -18.96 6.19 21.15
N LEU A 109 -18.90 6.62 22.42
CA LEU A 109 -20.09 6.79 23.27
C LEU A 109 -20.83 8.11 22.99
N THR A 110 -20.08 9.19 22.74
CA THR A 110 -20.63 10.52 22.53
C THR A 110 -20.77 10.85 21.03
N GLY A 111 -20.14 10.06 20.17
CA GLY A 111 -19.97 10.39 18.75
C GLY A 111 -19.10 11.62 18.52
N GLY A 112 -18.41 12.10 19.57
CA GLY A 112 -17.60 13.30 19.54
C GLY A 112 -16.28 13.05 18.82
N LEU A 113 -16.01 13.83 17.77
CA LEU A 113 -14.70 13.92 17.15
C LEU A 113 -13.93 15.10 17.78
N THR A 114 -12.77 14.82 18.34
CA THR A 114 -11.89 15.81 18.95
C THR A 114 -10.53 15.80 18.29
N ARG A 115 -9.98 16.99 18.01
CA ARG A 115 -8.62 17.12 17.47
C ARG A 115 -7.61 16.77 18.56
N LEU A 116 -6.69 15.87 18.27
CA LEU A 116 -5.61 15.51 19.19
C LEU A 116 -4.43 16.46 18.97
N VAL A 117 -4.37 17.49 19.81
CA VAL A 117 -3.29 18.48 19.78
C VAL A 117 -2.12 17.98 20.62
N ARG A 118 -0.98 17.70 19.97
CA ARG A 118 0.23 17.19 20.66
C ARG A 118 1.22 18.29 21.04
N ARG A 119 1.38 19.30 20.19
CA ARG A 119 2.31 20.43 20.41
C ARG A 119 1.57 21.73 20.68
N SER A 120 0.78 22.17 19.70
CA SER A 120 -0.03 23.38 19.79
C SER A 120 -1.13 23.34 18.74
N GLU A 121 -2.23 24.05 19.00
CA GLU A 121 -3.33 24.23 18.03
C GLU A 121 -2.81 24.85 16.73
N LYS A 122 -1.87 25.80 16.83
CA LYS A 122 -1.23 26.41 15.67
C LYS A 122 -0.54 25.38 14.79
N HIS A 123 0.25 24.47 15.37
CA HIS A 123 0.93 23.41 14.62
C HIS A 123 -0.05 22.41 13.99
N PHE A 124 -1.17 22.13 14.67
CA PHE A 124 -2.23 21.31 14.09
C PHE A 124 -2.85 21.99 12.86
N CYS A 125 -3.25 23.25 12.99
CA CYS A 125 -3.82 24.04 11.90
C CYS A 125 -2.87 24.21 10.72
N GLU A 126 -1.57 24.42 10.98
CA GLU A 126 -0.53 24.48 9.95
C GLU A 126 -0.43 23.15 9.19
N ASN A 127 -0.31 22.02 9.91
CA ASN A 127 -0.27 20.69 9.28
C ASN A 127 -1.54 20.40 8.47
N LEU A 128 -2.71 20.71 9.02
CA LEU A 128 -3.98 20.54 8.31
C LEU A 128 -4.00 21.39 7.05
N SER A 129 -3.57 22.65 7.11
CA SER A 129 -3.52 23.54 5.94
C SER A 129 -2.60 23.02 4.84
N ILE A 130 -1.47 22.41 5.21
CA ILE A 130 -0.55 21.78 4.25
C ILE A 130 -1.22 20.55 3.64
N ILE A 131 -1.85 19.70 4.45
CA ILE A 131 -2.57 18.52 3.95
C ILE A 131 -3.68 18.94 2.97
N LEU A 132 -4.53 19.90 3.33
CA LEU A 132 -5.64 20.34 2.46
C LEU A 132 -5.15 21.03 1.17
N ARG A 133 -3.96 21.66 1.21
CA ARG A 133 -3.39 22.31 0.04
C ARG A 133 -2.73 21.34 -0.95
N TRP A 134 -2.08 20.29 -0.44
CA TRP A 134 -1.22 19.39 -1.24
C TRP A 134 -1.78 17.99 -1.40
N SER A 135 -2.83 17.64 -0.65
CA SER A 135 -3.58 16.42 -0.85
C SER A 135 -4.74 16.62 -1.83
N PRO A 136 -5.35 15.53 -2.32
CA PRO A 136 -6.51 15.63 -3.20
C PRO A 136 -7.83 16.07 -2.53
N TYR A 137 -7.81 16.43 -1.24
CA TYR A 137 -9.00 16.78 -0.46
C TYR A 137 -9.02 18.26 -0.15
N ALA A 138 -10.11 18.94 -0.49
CA ALA A 138 -10.20 20.40 -0.42
C ALA A 138 -10.48 20.92 0.99
N ASN A 139 -11.13 20.12 1.83
CA ASN A 139 -11.56 20.52 3.17
C ASN A 139 -11.45 19.36 4.18
N GLU A 140 -11.53 19.71 5.47
CA GLU A 140 -11.40 18.75 6.58
C GLU A 140 -12.54 17.72 6.57
N GLU A 141 -13.73 18.07 6.12
CA GLU A 141 -14.87 17.15 6.02
C GLU A 141 -14.63 16.04 5.00
N GLU A 142 -14.16 16.37 3.79
CA GLU A 142 -13.75 15.41 2.76
C GLU A 142 -12.64 14.48 3.24
N LEU A 143 -11.68 15.04 3.99
CA LEU A 143 -10.59 14.29 4.59
C LEU A 143 -11.12 13.28 5.63
N LEU A 144 -12.01 13.72 6.51
CA LEU A 144 -12.61 12.88 7.54
C LEU A 144 -13.55 11.81 6.95
N ASN A 145 -14.22 12.13 5.84
CA ASN A 145 -15.05 11.18 5.10
C ASN A 145 -14.26 9.97 4.57
N GLN A 146 -12.93 10.07 4.41
CA GLN A 146 -12.11 8.91 4.05
C GLN A 146 -12.10 7.83 5.13
N PHE A 147 -12.31 8.19 6.39
CA PHE A 147 -12.38 7.20 7.46
C PHE A 147 -13.69 6.39 7.45
N ASN A 148 -14.73 6.83 6.72
CA ASN A 148 -15.96 6.04 6.57
C ASN A 148 -15.74 4.75 5.78
N TYR A 149 -14.70 4.70 4.94
CA TYR A 149 -14.31 3.49 4.21
C TYR A 149 -13.46 2.53 5.06
N ILE A 150 -13.02 2.95 6.25
CA ILE A 150 -12.25 2.12 7.18
C ILE A 150 -13.23 1.63 8.26
N GLY A 151 -13.14 0.36 8.64
CA GLY A 151 -13.95 -0.21 9.73
C GLY A 151 -13.52 0.29 11.10
N ASP A 152 -13.60 -0.55 12.13
CA ASP A 152 -13.12 -0.22 13.48
C ASP A 152 -11.60 -0.02 13.53
N SER A 153 -10.88 -0.70 12.65
CA SER A 153 -9.45 -0.51 12.47
C SER A 153 -9.04 -0.79 11.02
N GLY A 154 -7.93 -0.19 10.61
CA GLY A 154 -7.36 -0.42 9.29
C GLY A 154 -6.53 0.76 8.80
N THR A 155 -5.98 0.60 7.61
CA THR A 155 -5.19 1.64 6.94
C THR A 155 -5.65 1.80 5.51
N ARG A 156 -5.75 3.05 5.05
CA ARG A 156 -6.09 3.42 3.68
C ARG A 156 -5.00 4.34 3.16
N ILE A 157 -4.33 3.91 2.11
CA ILE A 157 -3.18 4.57 1.50
C ILE A 157 -3.59 4.95 0.08
N ILE A 158 -3.38 6.21 -0.28
CA ILE A 158 -3.70 6.73 -1.61
C ILE A 158 -2.43 7.34 -2.17
N VAL A 159 -1.90 6.72 -3.21
CA VAL A 159 -0.76 7.23 -3.97
C VAL A 159 -1.30 7.94 -5.21
N TYR A 160 -0.93 9.19 -5.39
CA TYR A 160 -1.38 10.04 -6.49
C TYR A 160 -0.18 10.75 -7.11
N ASN A 161 -0.40 11.42 -8.24
CA ASN A 161 0.68 11.88 -9.12
C ASN A 161 1.62 10.71 -9.46
N LEU A 162 1.01 9.63 -9.97
CA LEU A 162 1.71 8.41 -10.38
C LEU A 162 2.73 8.71 -11.48
N TRP A 163 3.83 7.98 -11.47
CA TRP A 163 4.90 8.19 -12.45
C TRP A 163 4.47 7.80 -13.86
N GLN A 164 5.06 8.51 -14.81
CA GLN A 164 4.95 8.26 -16.24
C GLN A 164 6.29 7.74 -16.76
N ASN A 165 6.23 6.91 -17.79
CA ASN A 165 7.42 6.44 -18.50
C ASN A 165 8.04 7.56 -19.36
N ASP A 166 9.18 7.27 -19.97
CA ASP A 166 9.92 8.22 -20.83
C ASP A 166 9.10 8.76 -22.01
N ASN A 167 8.04 8.05 -22.40
CA ASN A 167 7.14 8.42 -23.48
C ASN A 167 5.93 9.26 -23.00
N GLY A 168 5.85 9.59 -21.70
CA GLY A 168 4.78 10.37 -21.09
C GLY A 168 3.50 9.59 -20.78
N TYR A 169 3.50 8.26 -20.93
CA TYR A 169 2.36 7.41 -20.57
C TYR A 169 2.46 6.95 -19.11
N PRO A 170 1.34 6.78 -18.39
CA PRO A 170 1.38 6.25 -17.03
C PRO A 170 2.06 4.88 -16.99
N GLU A 171 2.92 4.62 -15.99
CA GLU A 171 3.60 3.33 -15.85
C GLU A 171 2.63 2.18 -15.53
N LEU A 172 1.53 2.51 -14.84
CA LEU A 172 0.46 1.58 -14.49
C LEU A 172 -0.73 1.79 -15.42
N ASP A 173 -1.14 0.71 -16.07
CA ASP A 173 -2.31 0.64 -16.92
C ASP A 173 -3.50 0.10 -16.12
N PHE A 174 -4.53 0.92 -16.01
CA PHE A 174 -5.76 0.60 -15.30
C PHE A 174 -6.95 0.31 -16.22
N ASP A 175 -6.76 0.42 -17.54
CA ASP A 175 -7.84 0.52 -18.51
C ASP A 175 -7.89 -0.68 -19.46
N THR A 176 -6.75 -1.31 -19.78
CA THR A 176 -6.72 -2.51 -20.64
C THR A 176 -7.49 -3.69 -20.04
N ASN A 177 -7.47 -3.84 -18.72
CA ASN A 177 -8.22 -4.87 -18.02
C ASN A 177 -8.85 -4.29 -16.75
N GLU A 178 -10.18 -4.19 -16.74
CA GLU A 178 -10.94 -3.65 -15.61
C GLU A 178 -10.71 -4.41 -14.30
N LYS A 179 -10.32 -5.68 -14.38
CA LYS A 179 -10.06 -6.55 -13.22
C LYS A 179 -8.58 -6.65 -12.88
N ASP A 180 -7.70 -5.90 -13.51
CA ASP A 180 -6.26 -5.97 -13.25
C ASP A 180 -5.63 -4.56 -13.19
N ILE A 181 -4.36 -4.53 -12.82
CA ILE A 181 -3.47 -3.38 -13.00
C ILE A 181 -2.24 -3.94 -13.71
N LEU A 182 -2.00 -3.45 -14.92
CA LEU A 182 -0.91 -3.93 -15.77
C LEU A 182 0.25 -2.93 -15.77
N VAL A 183 1.45 -3.42 -16.08
CA VAL A 183 2.57 -2.55 -16.43
C VAL A 183 2.41 -2.11 -17.89
N SER A 184 2.36 -0.80 -18.12
CA SER A 184 2.20 -0.22 -19.45
C SER A 184 3.34 -0.63 -20.38
N GLY A 185 3.01 -1.02 -21.62
CA GLY A 185 3.98 -1.36 -22.66
C GLY A 185 4.54 -2.80 -22.61
N ALA A 186 4.26 -3.56 -21.55
CA ALA A 186 4.78 -4.92 -21.40
C ALA A 186 4.31 -5.90 -22.50
N LEU A 187 3.13 -5.69 -23.07
CA LEU A 187 2.61 -6.51 -24.18
C LEU A 187 3.32 -6.20 -25.51
N ASN A 188 3.81 -4.97 -25.70
CA ASN A 188 4.46 -4.56 -26.95
C ASN A 188 5.90 -5.09 -27.07
N GLU A 189 6.62 -5.24 -25.96
CA GLU A 189 7.98 -5.81 -25.94
C GLU A 189 7.99 -7.31 -26.25
N MET A 190 6.92 -8.02 -25.92
CA MET A 190 6.73 -9.46 -26.19
C MET A 190 6.36 -9.77 -27.65
N ASP A 191 5.98 -8.74 -28.44
CA ASP A 191 5.36 -8.88 -29.77
C ASP A 191 6.35 -8.94 -30.94
N ASN A 192 7.66 -8.88 -30.68
CA ASN A 192 8.69 -8.86 -31.72
C ASN A 192 8.94 -10.19 -32.44
N SER A 193 8.19 -11.26 -32.14
CA SER A 193 8.20 -12.47 -32.99
C SER A 193 6.83 -13.15 -33.05
N ARG A 194 6.33 -13.42 -34.27
CA ARG A 194 5.05 -14.12 -34.48
C ARG A 194 5.04 -15.56 -33.94
N PHE A 195 6.20 -16.15 -33.70
CA PHE A 195 6.36 -17.49 -33.12
C PHE A 195 6.37 -17.52 -31.59
N SER A 196 6.63 -16.37 -30.92
CA SER A 196 6.57 -16.28 -29.45
C SER A 196 5.18 -16.04 -28.89
N LYS A 197 4.24 -15.52 -29.70
CA LYS A 197 2.83 -15.30 -29.29
C LYS A 197 2.18 -16.56 -28.72
N ASP A 198 2.27 -17.67 -29.43
CA ASP A 198 1.52 -18.89 -29.08
C ASP A 198 2.08 -19.69 -27.90
N LEU A 199 3.36 -19.51 -27.56
CA LEU A 199 4.05 -20.22 -26.48
C LEU A 199 4.24 -19.35 -25.23
N ASN A 200 4.47 -18.04 -25.39
CA ASN A 200 4.69 -17.13 -24.26
C ASN A 200 3.39 -16.62 -23.64
N GLU A 201 2.30 -16.50 -24.38
CA GLU A 201 1.00 -16.05 -23.82
C GLU A 201 0.33 -17.12 -22.96
N LYS A 202 0.72 -18.40 -23.09
CA LYS A 202 0.05 -19.52 -22.41
C LYS A 202 0.63 -19.88 -21.04
N HIS A 203 1.87 -19.49 -20.73
CA HIS A 203 2.47 -19.82 -19.45
C HIS A 203 2.26 -18.68 -18.44
N ILE A 204 1.52 -18.95 -17.36
CA ILE A 204 1.22 -17.98 -16.28
C ILE A 204 2.48 -17.28 -15.73
N GLY A 205 3.63 -17.97 -15.80
CA GLY A 205 4.95 -17.43 -15.47
C GLY A 205 5.32 -16.11 -16.18
N ASN A 206 4.87 -15.92 -17.42
CA ASN A 206 5.15 -14.69 -18.15
C ASN A 206 4.27 -13.53 -17.67
N CYS A 207 3.06 -13.83 -17.18
CA CYS A 207 2.13 -12.85 -16.64
C CYS A 207 2.63 -12.22 -15.34
N PHE A 208 3.46 -12.93 -14.55
CA PHE A 208 3.99 -12.40 -13.28
C PHE A 208 4.81 -11.11 -13.42
N ARG A 209 5.33 -10.80 -14.61
CA ARG A 209 6.13 -9.60 -14.86
C ARG A 209 5.31 -8.34 -15.08
N TYR A 210 4.06 -8.49 -15.52
CA TYR A 210 3.26 -7.35 -15.97
C TYR A 210 1.83 -7.32 -15.44
N SER A 211 1.27 -8.43 -14.98
CA SER A 211 -0.05 -8.51 -14.35
C SER A 211 0.09 -8.51 -12.83
N LEU A 212 -0.45 -7.48 -12.18
CA LEU A 212 -0.47 -7.43 -10.72
C LEU A 212 -1.33 -8.55 -10.13
N ARG A 213 -2.42 -8.95 -10.79
CA ARG A 213 -3.24 -10.09 -10.37
C ARG A 213 -2.43 -11.38 -10.34
N ALA A 214 -1.72 -11.68 -11.43
CA ALA A 214 -0.89 -12.87 -11.53
C ALA A 214 0.23 -12.84 -10.48
N TYR A 215 0.94 -11.72 -10.36
CA TYR A 215 2.00 -11.56 -9.36
C TYR A 215 1.49 -11.71 -7.92
N SER A 216 0.34 -11.10 -7.61
CA SER A 216 -0.27 -11.18 -6.27
C SER A 216 -0.72 -12.59 -5.90
N SER A 217 -1.06 -13.43 -6.88
CA SER A 217 -1.46 -14.82 -6.65
C SER A 217 -0.32 -15.71 -6.10
N ILE A 218 0.93 -15.36 -6.41
CA ILE A 218 2.13 -16.10 -5.98
C ILE A 218 2.95 -15.38 -4.91
N LEU A 219 2.51 -14.20 -4.47
CA LEU A 219 3.27 -13.33 -3.57
C LEU A 219 3.56 -14.00 -2.21
N TYR A 220 2.68 -14.89 -1.77
CA TYR A 220 2.83 -15.65 -0.53
C TYR A 220 2.90 -17.13 -0.86
N LEU A 221 3.89 -17.83 -0.31
CA LEU A 221 4.00 -19.28 -0.43
C LEU A 221 2.77 -20.00 0.14
N ARG A 222 2.24 -19.50 1.26
CA ARG A 222 0.97 -19.91 1.89
C ARG A 222 0.29 -18.68 2.46
N LEU A 223 -0.94 -18.40 2.02
CA LEU A 223 -1.74 -17.32 2.61
C LEU A 223 -2.33 -17.78 3.95
N PRO A 224 -2.28 -16.93 5.00
CA PRO A 224 -3.06 -17.18 6.21
C PRO A 224 -4.55 -17.24 5.91
N GLU A 225 -5.31 -18.10 6.61
CA GLU A 225 -6.75 -18.30 6.38
C GLU A 225 -7.58 -17.00 6.45
N ASN A 226 -7.16 -16.07 7.32
CA ASN A 226 -7.84 -14.79 7.55
C ASN A 226 -7.33 -13.65 6.65
N PHE A 227 -6.47 -13.95 5.68
CA PHE A 227 -5.91 -12.96 4.76
C PHE A 227 -6.30 -13.25 3.31
N ARG A 228 -6.78 -12.20 2.64
CA ARG A 228 -7.27 -12.24 1.26
C ARG A 228 -6.87 -10.93 0.58
N ILE A 229 -6.57 -11.02 -0.71
CA ILE A 229 -6.24 -9.86 -1.55
C ILE A 229 -7.38 -9.69 -2.55
N PHE A 230 -7.93 -8.49 -2.60
CA PHE A 230 -8.89 -8.05 -3.61
C PHE A 230 -8.19 -7.02 -4.48
N LEU A 231 -8.23 -7.24 -5.78
CA LEU A 231 -7.70 -6.31 -6.78
C LEU A 231 -8.85 -5.91 -7.69
N ARG A 232 -9.07 -4.61 -7.88
CA ARG A 232 -10.19 -4.08 -8.68
C ARG A 232 -11.51 -4.75 -8.31
N GLU A 233 -11.84 -4.73 -7.02
CA GLU A 233 -13.02 -5.38 -6.40
C GLU A 233 -13.12 -6.93 -6.53
N ASN A 234 -12.18 -7.58 -7.22
CA ASN A 234 -12.22 -9.01 -7.49
C ASN A 234 -11.18 -9.76 -6.65
N LEU A 235 -11.61 -10.83 -5.96
CA LEU A 235 -10.72 -11.70 -5.19
C LEU A 235 -9.58 -12.23 -6.07
N VAL A 236 -8.35 -12.11 -5.59
CA VAL A 236 -7.18 -12.76 -6.20
C VAL A 236 -7.11 -14.18 -5.62
N VAL A 237 -7.29 -15.17 -6.50
CA VAL A 237 -7.16 -16.58 -6.11
C VAL A 237 -5.67 -16.88 -5.97
N PRO A 238 -5.20 -17.42 -4.83
CA PRO A 238 -3.81 -17.84 -4.69
C PRO A 238 -3.47 -18.93 -5.68
N HIS A 239 -2.24 -18.90 -6.15
CA HIS A 239 -1.70 -19.89 -7.06
C HIS A 239 -0.44 -20.49 -6.44
N TYR A 240 -0.47 -21.78 -6.15
CA TYR A 240 0.64 -22.49 -5.54
C TYR A 240 1.46 -23.16 -6.62
N VAL A 241 2.64 -22.60 -6.93
CA VAL A 241 3.54 -23.10 -7.99
C VAL A 241 3.88 -24.59 -7.84
N ALA A 242 3.87 -25.12 -6.62
CA ALA A 242 4.08 -26.54 -6.35
C ALA A 242 2.98 -27.45 -6.95
N GLU A 243 1.76 -26.95 -7.12
CA GLU A 243 0.62 -27.67 -7.70
C GLU A 243 0.75 -27.82 -9.23
N ASP A 244 1.53 -26.96 -9.89
CA ASP A 244 1.78 -27.02 -11.33
C ASP A 244 2.88 -28.03 -11.71
N LEU A 245 3.61 -28.56 -10.72
CA LEU A 245 4.73 -29.47 -10.96
C LEU A 245 4.22 -30.89 -11.24
N ILE A 246 4.55 -31.42 -12.42
CA ILE A 246 4.16 -32.78 -12.82
C ILE A 246 4.96 -33.86 -12.08
N TYR A 247 6.25 -33.60 -11.82
CA TYR A 247 7.15 -34.53 -11.14
C TYR A 247 7.68 -33.91 -9.85
N THR A 248 6.89 -33.99 -8.79
CA THR A 248 7.24 -33.43 -7.49
C THR A 248 8.27 -34.31 -6.78
N GLN A 249 9.38 -33.70 -6.36
CA GLN A 249 10.34 -34.32 -5.46
C GLN A 249 10.64 -33.35 -4.32
N VAL A 250 10.69 -33.88 -3.10
CA VAL A 250 11.03 -33.11 -1.90
C VAL A 250 12.44 -33.50 -1.49
N ILE A 251 13.37 -32.54 -1.53
CA ILE A 251 14.76 -32.74 -1.14
C ILE A 251 15.01 -31.99 0.17
N ASN A 252 15.42 -32.71 1.20
CA ASN A 252 15.74 -32.13 2.50
C ASN A 252 17.17 -31.58 2.49
N TYR A 253 17.31 -30.25 2.59
CA TYR A 253 18.60 -29.59 2.75
C TYR A 253 18.91 -29.36 4.23
N LYS A 254 20.09 -29.84 4.68
CA LYS A 254 20.59 -29.61 6.05
C LYS A 254 21.73 -28.58 6.01
N PRO A 255 21.49 -27.30 6.33
CA PRO A 255 22.55 -26.29 6.36
C PRO A 255 23.54 -26.58 7.48
N GLN A 256 24.84 -26.43 7.20
CA GLN A 256 25.92 -26.79 8.14
C GLN A 256 25.93 -26.00 9.45
N ILE A 257 25.23 -24.85 9.51
CA ILE A 257 25.24 -23.92 10.66
C ILE A 257 23.99 -24.11 11.56
N ALA A 258 22.97 -24.85 11.13
CA ALA A 258 21.75 -25.05 11.91
C ALA A 258 21.93 -26.17 12.94
N ARG A 259 22.64 -25.88 14.04
CA ARG A 259 22.44 -26.67 15.26
C ARG A 259 21.06 -26.33 15.84
N ALA A 260 20.12 -27.24 15.58
CA ALA A 260 18.90 -27.52 16.32
C ALA A 260 17.88 -26.39 16.50
N ILE A 261 17.00 -26.19 15.50
CA ILE A 261 15.56 -25.98 15.76
C ILE A 261 14.81 -26.77 14.69
N GLU A 262 14.33 -27.96 15.05
CA GLU A 262 13.30 -28.67 14.26
C GLU A 262 11.99 -27.89 14.43
N VAL A 263 11.53 -27.25 13.35
CA VAL A 263 10.16 -26.74 13.27
C VAL A 263 9.42 -27.68 12.34
N HIS A 264 8.54 -28.50 12.90
CA HIS A 264 7.57 -29.27 12.13
C HIS A 264 6.52 -28.31 11.55
N TYR A 265 6.34 -28.34 10.23
CA TYR A 265 5.25 -27.70 9.51
C TYR A 265 4.21 -28.73 9.10
#